data_AF-A0A7S2GTE2-F1
#
_entry.id   AF-A0A7S2GTE2-F1
#
_cell.length_a   1.000
_cell.length_b   1.000
_cell.length_c   1.000
_cell.angle_alpha   90.00
_cell.angle_beta   90.00
_cell.angle_gamma   90.00
#
_symmetry.space_group_name_H-M   'P 1'
#
loop_
_entity.id
_entity.type
_entity.pdbx_description
1 polymer ?
#
loop_
_entity_poly.entity_id
_entity_poly.type
_entity_poly.pdbx_seq_one_letter_code
_entity_poly.pdbx_strand_id
1 'polypeptide(L)'
;EKNAPWLQKDPRMCIALRTWLELLNNEPAVVFTYRHPLEVAMSLKKREDEFHLERGFRLWIVYNMRAIENSAGLCRILSSNEEILSNPTKEVQRISDELTTKCGVPPPPRSLEQQ
;
A
#
# COMPACT_ATOMS: atom_id res chain seq x y z
N GLU A 1 19.65 11.95 2.06
CA GLU A 1 20.55 10.84 1.64
C GLU A 1 20.41 10.60 0.14
N LYS A 2 21.47 10.18 -0.56
CA LYS A 2 21.49 10.11 -2.04
C LYS A 2 20.46 9.16 -2.68
N ASN A 3 19.84 8.28 -1.88
CA ASN A 3 18.87 7.27 -2.34
C ASN A 3 17.46 7.45 -1.76
N ALA A 4 17.15 8.62 -1.17
CA ALA A 4 15.81 8.94 -0.68
C ALA A 4 14.87 9.34 -1.85
N PRO A 5 13.54 9.13 -1.73
CA PRO A 5 12.83 8.48 -0.62
C PRO A 5 12.99 6.95 -0.61
N TRP A 6 12.92 6.33 0.58
CA TRP A 6 12.95 4.87 0.73
C TRP A 6 11.53 4.30 0.74
N LEU A 7 11.36 3.09 0.23
CA LEU A 7 10.07 2.39 0.22
C LEU A 7 10.23 1.00 0.83
N GLN A 8 9.38 0.70 1.81
CA GLN A 8 9.24 -0.63 2.38
C GLN A 8 7.83 -1.16 2.09
N LYS A 9 7.75 -2.34 1.47
CA LYS A 9 6.48 -3.01 1.18
C LYS A 9 6.47 -4.44 1.71
N ASP A 10 5.61 -4.70 2.68
CA ASP A 10 5.26 -6.03 3.18
C ASP A 10 3.76 -6.04 3.54
N PRO A 11 2.97 -7.07 3.16
CA PRO A 11 1.54 -7.13 3.51
C PRO A 11 1.28 -7.03 5.02
N ARG A 12 2.16 -7.57 5.86
CA ARG A 12 2.04 -7.57 7.33
C ARG A 12 2.50 -6.25 7.95
N MET A 13 3.02 -5.32 7.15
CA MET A 13 3.35 -3.97 7.63
C MET A 13 2.10 -3.31 8.23
N CYS A 14 0.91 -3.54 7.68
CA CYS A 14 -0.33 -3.03 8.27
C CYS A 14 -0.58 -3.48 9.73
N ILE A 15 -0.04 -4.63 10.14
CA ILE A 15 -0.13 -5.16 11.49
C ILE A 15 1.01 -4.62 12.36
N ALA A 16 2.23 -4.62 11.82
CA ALA A 16 3.45 -4.26 12.55
C ALA A 16 3.77 -2.76 12.57
N LEU A 17 3.03 -1.93 11.82
CA LEU A 17 3.37 -0.53 11.54
C LEU A 17 3.66 0.27 12.81
N ARG A 18 2.82 0.17 13.84
CA ARG A 18 2.99 0.93 15.09
C ARG A 18 4.34 0.66 15.76
N THR A 19 4.77 -0.61 15.83
CA THR A 19 6.08 -0.99 16.35
C THR A 19 7.22 -0.44 15.48
N TRP A 20 7.05 -0.38 14.17
CA TRP A 20 8.05 0.20 13.27
C TRP A 20 8.17 1.71 13.42
N LEU A 21 7.06 2.43 13.61
CA LEU A 21 7.06 3.89 13.75
C LEU A 21 7.97 4.37 14.88
N GLU A 22 8.04 3.63 15.99
CA GLU A 22 8.90 3.93 17.13
C GLU A 22 10.41 3.89 16.79
N LEU A 23 10.78 3.19 15.72
CA LEU A 23 12.16 3.01 15.28
C LEU A 23 12.55 3.97 14.14
N LEU A 24 11.59 4.71 13.59
CA LEU A 24 11.83 5.62 12.47
C LEU A 24 12.16 7.01 12.97
N ASN A 25 13.21 7.62 12.40
CA ASN A 25 13.60 8.99 12.72
C ASN A 25 12.60 10.04 12.19
N ASN A 26 11.81 9.68 11.17
CA ASN A 26 10.83 10.56 10.53
C ASN A 26 9.53 9.80 10.30
N GLU A 27 8.40 10.51 10.39
CA GLU A 27 7.09 9.95 10.10
C GLU A 27 6.98 9.54 8.62
N PRO A 28 6.60 8.30 8.29
CA PRO A 28 6.45 7.86 6.91
C PRO A 28 5.09 8.27 6.33
N ALA A 29 5.06 8.49 5.02
CA ALA A 29 3.81 8.49 4.27
C ALA A 29 3.36 7.05 3.97
N VAL A 30 2.05 6.83 3.90
CA VAL A 30 1.45 5.52 3.64
C VAL A 30 0.75 5.51 2.29
N VAL A 31 1.09 4.55 1.42
CA VAL A 31 0.26 4.20 0.26
C VAL A 31 -0.61 3.02 0.65
N PHE A 32 -1.92 3.24 0.75
CA PHE A 32 -2.89 2.20 1.04
C PHE A 32 -3.62 1.81 -0.24
N THR A 33 -3.44 0.55 -0.66
CA THR A 33 -4.06 0.02 -1.87
C THR A 33 -5.25 -0.88 -1.53
N TYR A 34 -6.44 -0.46 -1.93
CA TYR A 34 -7.65 -1.26 -1.82
C TYR A 34 -7.73 -2.30 -2.94
N ARG A 35 -8.30 -3.47 -2.63
CA ARG A 35 -8.72 -4.46 -3.64
C ARG A 35 -9.98 -5.14 -3.16
N HIS A 36 -10.89 -5.43 -4.08
CA HIS A 36 -12.17 -6.05 -3.74
C HIS A 36 -11.97 -7.38 -2.98
N PRO A 37 -12.68 -7.62 -1.86
CA PRO A 37 -12.45 -8.79 -1.00
C PRO A 37 -12.59 -10.13 -1.73
N LEU A 38 -13.54 -10.22 -2.67
CA LEU A 38 -13.73 -11.44 -3.47
C LEU A 38 -12.52 -11.76 -4.34
N GLU A 39 -11.93 -10.75 -4.99
CA GLU A 39 -10.76 -10.95 -5.84
C GLU A 39 -9.54 -11.39 -5.01
N VAL A 40 -9.38 -10.82 -3.82
CA VAL A 40 -8.30 -11.21 -2.90
C VAL A 40 -8.49 -12.65 -2.45
N ALA A 41 -9.70 -13.03 -2.03
CA ALA A 41 -10.01 -14.39 -1.59
C ALA A 41 -9.80 -15.42 -2.72
N MET A 42 -10.26 -15.12 -3.94
CA MET A 42 -10.03 -15.97 -5.12
C MET A 42 -8.53 -16.06 -5.49
N SER A 43 -7.80 -14.95 -5.39
CA SER A 43 -6.36 -14.92 -5.65
C SER A 43 -5.55 -15.72 -4.63
N LEU A 44 -5.98 -15.74 -3.36
CA LEU A 44 -5.39 -16.60 -2.33
C LEU A 44 -5.71 -18.07 -2.60
N LYS A 45 -6.97 -18.40 -2.92
CA LYS A 45 -7.40 -19.76 -3.31
C LYS A 45 -6.61 -20.33 -4.48
N LYS A 46 -6.25 -19.50 -5.47
CA LYS A 46 -5.44 -19.96 -6.61
C LYS A 46 -4.00 -20.34 -6.24
N ARG A 47 -3.48 -19.84 -5.12
CA ARG A 47 -2.07 -20.04 -4.70
C ARG A 47 -1.89 -21.19 -3.72
N GLU A 48 -2.94 -21.53 -2.97
CA GLU A 48 -2.92 -22.51 -1.90
C GLU A 48 -4.11 -23.45 -2.11
N ASP A 49 -3.85 -24.73 -2.38
CA ASP A 49 -4.86 -25.71 -2.79
C ASP A 49 -6.02 -25.85 -1.79
N GLU A 50 -5.75 -25.71 -0.49
CA GLU A 50 -6.73 -25.87 0.60
C GLU A 50 -7.25 -24.53 1.17
N PHE A 51 -7.20 -23.45 0.38
CA PHE A 51 -7.55 -22.13 0.88
C PHE A 51 -9.03 -21.76 0.63
N HIS A 52 -9.84 -21.88 1.68
CA HIS A 52 -11.26 -21.53 1.66
C HIS A 52 -11.51 -20.02 1.51
N LEU A 53 -12.56 -19.65 0.75
CA LEU A 53 -12.91 -18.24 0.52
C LEU A 53 -13.21 -17.48 1.82
N GLU A 54 -13.86 -18.13 2.78
CA GLU A 54 -14.17 -17.59 4.11
C GLU A 54 -12.90 -17.16 4.85
N ARG A 55 -11.83 -17.97 4.77
CA ARG A 55 -10.52 -17.63 5.32
C ARG A 55 -9.92 -16.41 4.61
N GLY A 56 -10.06 -16.35 3.28
CA GLY A 56 -9.65 -15.20 2.47
C GLY A 56 -10.35 -13.90 2.87
N PHE A 57 -11.68 -13.96 3.05
CA PHE A 57 -12.46 -12.80 3.50
C PHE A 57 -12.05 -12.36 4.90
N ARG A 58 -11.87 -13.29 5.84
CA ARG A 58 -11.42 -12.97 7.21
C ARG A 58 -10.05 -12.30 7.19
N LEU A 59 -9.10 -12.83 6.42
CA LEU A 59 -7.78 -12.22 6.28
C LEU A 59 -7.87 -10.83 5.66
N TRP A 60 -8.69 -10.66 4.63
CA TRP A 60 -8.93 -9.36 4.01
C TRP A 60 -9.45 -8.34 5.03
N ILE A 61 -10.49 -8.69 5.80
CA ILE A 61 -11.08 -7.80 6.82
C ILE A 61 -10.01 -7.41 7.84
N VAL A 62 -9.32 -8.39 8.42
CA VAL A 62 -8.30 -8.15 9.45
C VAL A 62 -7.20 -7.24 8.92
N TYR A 63 -6.61 -7.54 7.76
CA TYR A 63 -5.49 -6.75 7.24
C TYR A 63 -5.91 -5.32 6.89
N ASN A 64 -7.08 -5.13 6.27
CA ASN A 64 -7.56 -3.80 5.90
C ASN A 64 -7.96 -2.98 7.13
N MET A 65 -8.63 -3.58 8.13
CA MET A 65 -8.91 -2.91 9.39
C MET A 65 -7.63 -2.46 10.10
N ARG A 66 -6.65 -3.36 10.23
CA ARG A 66 -5.35 -3.03 10.86
C ARG A 66 -4.60 -1.96 10.09
N ALA A 67 -4.62 -2.01 8.76
CA ALA A 67 -4.02 -0.96 7.95
C ALA A 67 -4.65 0.40 8.24
N ILE A 68 -5.98 0.49 8.33
CA ILE A 68 -6.69 1.75 8.61
C ILE A 68 -6.39 2.25 10.02
N GLU A 69 -6.50 1.39 11.03
CA GLU A 69 -6.26 1.68 12.45
C GLU A 69 -4.81 2.11 12.71
N ASN A 70 -3.85 1.33 12.21
CA ASN A 70 -2.43 1.53 12.52
C ASN A 70 -1.79 2.65 11.71
N SER A 71 -2.40 3.06 10.59
CA SER A 71 -1.97 4.27 9.86
C SER A 71 -2.78 5.52 10.21
N ALA A 72 -3.70 5.44 11.19
CA ALA A 72 -4.43 6.62 11.64
C ALA A 72 -3.46 7.69 12.18
N GLY A 73 -3.64 8.93 11.72
CA GLY A 73 -2.77 10.07 12.03
C GLY A 73 -1.65 10.32 11.02
N LEU A 74 -1.27 9.32 10.23
CA LEU A 74 -0.22 9.46 9.20
C LEU A 74 -0.77 10.04 7.90
N CYS A 75 0.07 10.72 7.13
CA CYS A 75 -0.30 11.05 5.75
C CYS A 75 -0.50 9.78 4.93
N ARG A 76 -1.67 9.67 4.29
CA ARG A 76 -2.08 8.46 3.59
C ARG A 76 -2.67 8.80 2.23
N ILE A 77 -2.12 8.18 1.19
CA ILE A 77 -2.65 8.21 -0.18
C ILE A 77 -3.36 6.90 -0.46
N LEU A 78 -4.53 6.97 -1.07
CA LEU A 78 -5.34 5.81 -1.45
C LEU A 78 -5.08 5.48 -2.91
N SER A 79 -5.03 4.19 -3.23
CA SER A 79 -5.03 3.63 -4.58
C SER A 79 -5.91 2.39 -4.59
N SER A 80 -6.27 1.88 -5.77
CA SER A 80 -6.97 0.61 -5.89
C SER A 80 -6.32 -0.29 -6.93
N ASN A 81 -6.51 -1.60 -6.80
CA ASN A 81 -6.06 -2.54 -7.81
C ASN A 81 -6.72 -2.28 -9.17
N GLU A 82 -7.97 -1.82 -9.17
CA GLU A 82 -8.70 -1.45 -10.38
C GLU A 82 -8.04 -0.29 -11.12
N GLU A 83 -7.68 0.79 -10.42
CA GLU A 83 -7.00 1.95 -11.03
C GLU A 83 -5.61 1.60 -11.54
N ILE A 84 -4.87 0.78 -10.77
CA ILE A 84 -3.55 0.31 -11.18
C ILE A 84 -3.65 -0.55 -12.46
N LEU A 85 -4.66 -1.41 -12.57
CA LEU A 85 -4.83 -2.27 -13.74
C LEU A 85 -5.39 -1.52 -14.95
N SER A 86 -6.22 -0.49 -14.74
CA SER A 86 -6.84 0.28 -15.82
C SER A 86 -5.81 1.15 -16.55
N ASN A 87 -4.93 1.83 -15.81
CA ASN A 87 -3.84 2.63 -16.38
C ASN A 87 -2.69 2.78 -15.37
N PRO A 88 -1.72 1.84 -15.36
CA PRO A 88 -0.62 1.83 -14.40
C PRO A 88 0.18 3.13 -14.38
N THR A 89 0.53 3.66 -15.55
CA THR A 89 1.36 4.87 -15.68
C THR A 89 0.66 6.09 -15.10
N LYS A 90 -0.62 6.26 -15.41
CA LYS A 90 -1.43 7.36 -14.85
C LYS A 90 -1.55 7.25 -13.33
N GLU A 91 -1.81 6.05 -12.82
CA GLU A 91 -2.01 5.83 -11.40
C GLU A 91 -0.71 6.02 -10.59
N VAL A 92 0.43 5.53 -11.11
CA VAL A 92 1.74 5.77 -10.48
C VAL A 92 2.08 7.27 -10.49
N GLN A 93 1.81 7.99 -11.58
CA GLN A 93 2.02 9.43 -11.63
C GLN A 93 1.17 10.15 -10.58
N ARG A 94 -0.12 9.81 -10.47
CA ARG A 94 -1.01 10.36 -9.45
C ARG A 94 -0.50 10.09 -8.03
N ILE A 95 -0.09 8.86 -7.74
CA ILE A 95 0.47 8.50 -6.43
C ILE A 95 1.74 9.31 -6.14
N SER A 96 2.64 9.45 -7.11
CA SER A 96 3.87 10.25 -6.97
C SER A 96 3.57 11.73 -6.68
N ASP A 97 2.65 12.30 -7.44
CA ASP A 97 2.24 13.70 -7.28
C ASP A 97 1.59 13.93 -5.91
N GLU A 98 0.72 13.04 -5.47
CA GLU A 98 0.06 13.14 -4.17
C GLU A 98 1.02 12.92 -3.00
N LEU A 99 1.96 11.97 -3.10
CA LEU A 99 3.02 11.80 -2.11
C LEU A 99 3.87 13.06 -1.95
N THR A 100 4.16 13.74 -3.07
CA THR A 100 4.94 14.98 -3.06
C THR A 100 4.13 16.15 -2.51
N THR A 101 2.93 16.37 -3.03
CA THR A 101 2.13 17.57 -2.76
C THR A 101 1.35 17.51 -1.45
N LYS A 102 0.88 16.33 -1.04
CA LYS A 102 0.07 16.15 0.18
C LYS A 102 0.90 15.65 1.36
N CYS A 103 1.87 14.76 1.11
CA CYS A 103 2.65 14.12 2.18
C CYS A 103 4.08 14.66 2.32
N GLY A 104 4.51 15.60 1.46
CA GLY A 104 5.85 16.19 1.54
C GLY A 104 6.98 15.19 1.27
N VAL A 105 6.69 14.04 0.65
CA VAL A 105 7.71 13.06 0.26
C VAL A 105 8.49 13.63 -0.93
N PRO A 106 9.83 13.68 -0.90
CA PRO A 106 10.61 14.16 -2.03
C PRO A 106 10.30 13.36 -3.30
N PRO A 107 10.26 14.01 -4.48
CA PRO A 107 9.98 13.32 -5.74
C PRO A 107 11.06 12.28 -6.03
N PRO A 108 10.72 11.22 -6.80
CA PRO A 108 11.70 10.21 -7.17
C PRO A 108 12.84 10.82 -8.01
N PRO A 109 14.08 10.31 -7.87
CA PRO A 109 15.24 10.85 -8.58
C PRO A 109 15.22 10.61 -10.10
N ARG A 110 14.29 9.78 -10.59
CA ARG A 110 14.07 9.52 -12.01
C ARG A 110 12.60 9.69 -12.34
N SER A 111 12.30 10.38 -13.43
CA SER A 111 10.97 10.41 -14.01
C SER A 111 10.58 9.03 -14.53
N LEU A 112 9.28 8.74 -14.52
CA LEU A 112 8.75 7.54 -15.17
C LEU A 112 8.96 7.69 -16.68
N GLU A 113 10.03 7.10 -17.21
CA GLU A 113 10.16 6.91 -18.65
C GLU A 113 9.12 5.86 -19.07
N GLN A 114 8.22 6.25 -19.96
CA GLN A 114 7.22 5.35 -20.54
C GLN A 114 7.94 4.19 -21.24
N GLN A 115 7.79 2.96 -20.74
CA GLN A 115 8.07 1.74 -21.50
C GLN A 115 6.83 1.31 -22.26
#